data_AF-A0A812S3H4-F1
#
_entry.id   AF-A0A812S3H4-F1
#
_cell.length_a   1.000
_cell.length_b   1.000
_cell.length_c   1.000
_cell.angle_alpha   90.00
_cell.angle_beta   90.00
_cell.angle_gamma   90.00
#
_symmetry.space_group_name_H-M   'P 1'
#
loop_
_entity.id
_entity.type
_entity.pdbx_description
1 polymer ?
#
loop_
_entity_poly.entity_id
_entity_poly.type
_entity_poly.pdbx_seq_one_letter_code
_entity_poly.pdbx_strand_id
1 'polypeptide(L)'
;MSRVAGIVCAVSLALYGASCFIVPTTMPKGAPQRESGAVVGQPSAIGNSASWSPLAVGAALGLLIAVATGRPALAADLENGEAIFNGNCTACHAGGNNSIVAEKKLKKEALVQYGKYDVQAIITQDVASYVYNKADKW
;
A
#
# COMPACT_ATOMS: atom_id res chain seq x y z
N MET A 1 7.39 13.20 -9.96
CA MET A 1 7.73 11.86 -9.40
C MET A 1 9.05 11.84 -8.62
N SER A 2 10.10 12.57 -9.03
CA SER A 2 11.41 12.59 -8.33
C SER A 2 11.40 13.19 -6.91
N ARG A 3 10.51 14.15 -6.62
CA ARG A 3 10.47 14.83 -5.30
C ARG A 3 9.89 13.99 -4.16
N VAL A 4 9.03 13.03 -4.46
CA VAL A 4 8.38 12.19 -3.44
C VAL A 4 9.32 11.06 -2.99
N ALA A 5 10.10 10.51 -3.92
CA ALA A 5 11.14 9.53 -3.61
C ALA A 5 12.26 10.11 -2.72
N GLY A 6 12.64 11.38 -2.94
CA GLY A 6 13.67 12.05 -2.14
C GLY A 6 13.27 12.28 -0.66
N ILE A 7 11.98 12.52 -0.39
CA ILE A 7 11.49 12.75 0.97
C ILE A 7 11.46 11.44 1.77
N VAL A 8 11.12 10.32 1.12
CA VAL A 8 11.07 9.00 1.77
C VAL A 8 12.47 8.52 2.19
N CYS A 9 13.50 8.73 1.36
CA CYS A 9 14.87 8.39 1.74
C CYS A 9 15.43 9.22 2.91
N ALA A 10 15.08 10.51 3.00
CA ALA A 10 15.59 11.39 4.04
C ALA A 10 15.06 11.04 5.44
N VAL A 11 13.80 10.59 5.54
CA VAL A 11 13.18 10.21 6.84
C VAL A 11 13.78 8.92 7.40
N SER A 12 14.15 7.96 6.54
CA SER A 12 14.76 6.70 6.96
C SER A 12 16.17 6.87 7.53
N LEU A 13 16.95 7.84 7.02
CA LEU A 13 18.31 8.12 7.51
C LEU A 13 18.31 8.84 8.88
N ALA A 14 17.29 9.67 9.15
CA ALA A 14 17.17 10.39 10.42
C ALA A 14 16.87 9.46 11.61
N LEU A 15 16.09 8.40 11.40
CA LEU A 15 15.72 7.45 12.44
C LEU A 15 16.86 6.49 12.83
N TYR A 16 17.82 6.24 11.94
CA TYR A 16 18.97 5.38 12.21
C TYR A 16 20.11 6.08 12.98
N GLY A 17 20.16 7.41 12.98
CA GLY A 17 21.18 8.20 13.69
C GLY A 17 20.98 8.35 15.20
N ALA A 18 19.83 7.93 15.74
CA ALA A 18 19.46 8.17 17.14
C ALA A 18 19.93 7.09 18.13
N SER A 19 20.53 5.99 17.66
CA SER A 19 20.90 4.84 18.52
C SER A 19 22.36 4.79 19.00
N CYS A 20 23.16 5.86 18.82
CA CYS A 20 24.60 5.83 19.12
C CYS A 20 25.05 6.57 20.40
N PHE A 21 24.15 7.03 21.27
CA PHE A 21 24.55 7.62 22.55
C PHE A 21 24.48 6.62 23.70
N ILE A 22 25.56 5.83 23.88
CA ILE A 22 25.88 5.22 25.18
C ILE A 22 26.71 6.22 25.97
N VAL A 23 26.17 6.68 27.10
CA VAL A 23 26.89 7.50 28.09
C VAL A 23 27.59 6.56 29.08
N PRO A 24 28.93 6.62 29.25
CA PRO A 24 29.61 5.97 30.35
C PRO A 24 29.77 6.97 31.51
N THR A 25 29.19 6.67 32.67
CA THR A 25 29.52 7.40 33.91
C THR A 25 30.20 6.45 34.88
N THR A 26 31.53 6.57 34.95
CA THR A 26 32.30 6.23 36.14
C THR A 26 32.17 7.35 37.19
N MET A 27 32.59 7.02 38.42
CA MET A 27 32.90 7.89 39.59
C MET A 27 31.91 7.80 40.78
N PRO A 28 32.32 8.15 42.02
CA PRO A 28 33.13 7.35 42.93
C PRO A 28 32.46 7.15 44.31
N LYS A 29 33.20 6.52 45.22
CA LYS A 29 32.82 6.01 46.55
C LYS A 29 32.71 7.09 47.64
N GLY A 30 31.66 7.05 48.47
CA GLY A 30 31.56 7.78 49.75
C GLY A 30 30.15 7.81 50.37
N ALA A 31 30.01 7.30 51.60
CA ALA A 31 28.78 7.05 52.39
C ALA A 31 28.28 8.31 53.18
N PRO A 32 27.29 8.26 54.11
CA PRO A 32 26.32 7.20 54.47
C PRO A 32 24.84 7.67 54.55
N GLN A 33 23.97 6.68 54.73
CA GLN A 33 22.52 6.76 54.95
C GLN A 33 22.14 7.38 56.31
N ARG A 34 21.01 8.10 56.36
CA ARG A 34 20.24 8.30 57.60
C ARG A 34 18.75 8.36 57.27
N GLU A 35 18.03 7.30 57.66
CA GLU A 35 16.57 7.20 57.65
C GLU A 35 15.93 8.00 58.78
N SER A 36 14.65 8.35 58.54
CA SER A 36 13.50 8.29 59.46
C SER A 36 12.76 9.62 59.65
N GLY A 37 11.45 9.58 59.39
CA GLY A 37 10.52 10.60 59.88
C GLY A 37 9.23 10.69 59.07
N ALA A 38 8.21 9.95 59.48
CA ALA A 38 6.87 9.96 58.90
C ALA A 38 6.14 11.30 59.13
N VAL A 39 5.34 11.74 58.16
CA VAL A 39 4.20 12.64 58.38
C VAL A 39 3.09 12.29 57.41
N VAL A 40 1.95 11.92 58.00
CA VAL A 40 0.66 11.62 57.38
C VAL A 40 0.04 12.92 56.85
N GLY A 41 -0.51 12.87 55.63
CA GLY A 41 -1.38 13.91 55.08
C GLY A 41 -1.80 13.65 53.63
N GLN A 42 -2.97 13.04 53.41
CA GLN A 42 -3.80 13.31 52.22
C GLN A 42 -4.74 14.48 52.57
N PRO A 43 -5.33 15.25 51.62
CA PRO A 43 -5.42 15.04 50.16
C PRO A 43 -5.11 16.33 49.34
N SER A 44 -5.41 16.29 48.03
CA SER A 44 -5.63 17.44 47.12
C SER A 44 -4.44 17.93 46.29
N ALA A 45 -4.32 17.43 45.06
CA ALA A 45 -4.25 18.24 43.84
C ALA A 45 -4.11 17.29 42.64
N ILE A 46 -5.23 17.01 41.97
CA ILE A 46 -5.22 16.49 40.61
C ILE A 46 -4.62 17.61 39.76
N GLY A 47 -3.33 17.47 39.40
CA GLY A 47 -2.55 18.57 38.85
C GLY A 47 -1.52 18.09 37.85
N ASN A 48 -1.99 17.43 36.79
CA ASN A 48 -1.53 17.71 35.43
C ASN A 48 -2.43 16.92 34.47
N SER A 49 -3.62 17.46 34.25
CA SER A 49 -4.50 17.08 33.16
C SER A 49 -3.75 17.41 31.88
N ALA A 50 -2.99 16.45 31.36
CA ALA A 50 -2.49 16.54 30.02
C ALA A 50 -3.73 16.69 29.13
N SER A 51 -3.87 17.87 28.49
CA SER A 51 -5.03 18.28 27.68
C SER A 51 -5.05 17.53 26.36
N TRP A 52 -5.12 16.20 26.43
CA TRP A 52 -5.33 15.37 25.26
C TRP A 52 -6.82 15.28 25.06
N SER A 53 -7.33 15.93 24.02
CA SER A 53 -8.72 15.76 23.63
C SER A 53 -8.90 14.29 23.20
N PRO A 54 -9.70 13.46 23.91
CA PRO A 54 -9.86 12.05 23.59
C PRO A 54 -10.38 11.83 22.16
N LEU A 55 -11.10 12.81 21.62
CA LEU A 55 -11.54 12.84 20.24
C LEU A 55 -10.39 13.03 19.22
N ALA A 56 -9.37 13.84 19.55
CA ALA A 56 -8.21 14.04 18.68
C ALA A 56 -7.36 12.76 18.61
N VAL A 57 -7.22 12.07 19.75
CA VAL A 57 -6.54 10.77 19.82
C VAL A 57 -7.31 9.71 19.01
N GLY A 58 -8.64 9.63 19.18
CA GLY A 58 -9.49 8.73 18.41
C GLY A 58 -9.46 9.01 16.90
N ALA A 59 -9.48 10.28 16.49
CA ALA A 59 -9.38 10.67 15.09
C ALA A 59 -8.00 10.32 14.49
N ALA A 60 -6.91 10.54 15.23
CA ALA A 60 -5.57 10.21 14.79
C ALA A 60 -5.37 8.70 14.63
N LEU A 61 -5.82 7.90 15.61
CA LEU A 61 -5.79 6.44 15.54
C LEU A 61 -6.69 5.89 14.43
N GLY A 62 -7.89 6.46 14.25
CA GLY A 62 -8.81 6.08 13.18
C GLY A 62 -8.21 6.34 11.79
N LEU A 63 -7.56 7.49 11.58
CA LEU A 63 -6.87 7.79 10.33
C LEU A 63 -5.66 6.88 10.11
N LEU A 64 -4.87 6.59 11.15
CA LEU A 64 -3.74 5.66 11.07
C LEU A 64 -4.17 4.25 10.69
N ILE A 65 -5.25 3.75 11.27
CA ILE A 65 -5.81 2.44 10.93
C ILE A 65 -6.32 2.46 9.48
N ALA A 66 -7.03 3.50 9.05
CA ALA A 66 -7.52 3.62 7.68
C ALA A 66 -6.39 3.63 6.64
N VAL A 67 -5.28 4.32 6.93
CA VAL A 67 -4.10 4.33 6.05
C VAL A 67 -3.34 3.00 6.09
N ALA A 68 -3.17 2.40 7.26
CA ALA A 68 -2.44 1.14 7.43
C ALA A 68 -3.17 -0.07 6.84
N THR A 69 -4.51 -0.02 6.78
CA THR A 69 -5.35 -1.11 6.26
C THR A 69 -5.89 -0.84 4.85
N GLY A 70 -5.64 0.36 4.31
CA GLY A 70 -6.00 0.71 2.95
C GLY A 70 -5.28 -0.20 1.95
N ARG A 71 -6.04 -0.86 1.07
CA ARG A 71 -5.45 -1.60 -0.06
C ARG A 71 -4.94 -0.58 -1.08
N PRO A 72 -3.72 -0.73 -1.62
CA PRO A 72 -3.27 0.12 -2.70
C PRO A 72 -4.23 0.01 -3.88
N ALA A 73 -4.60 1.15 -4.48
CA ALA A 73 -5.33 1.16 -5.73
C ALA A 73 -4.37 0.71 -6.84
N LEU A 74 -4.62 -0.47 -7.41
CA LEU A 74 -3.89 -0.95 -8.58
C LEU A 74 -4.48 -0.23 -9.79
N ALA A 75 -3.80 0.81 -10.26
CA ALA A 75 -4.11 1.41 -11.55
C ALA A 75 -3.68 0.43 -12.66
N ALA A 76 -4.52 0.26 -13.68
CA ALA A 76 -4.13 -0.47 -14.87
C ALA A 76 -3.06 0.31 -15.64
N ASP A 77 -2.04 -0.38 -16.14
CA ASP A 77 -1.03 0.19 -17.04
C ASP A 77 -1.59 0.21 -18.47
N LEU A 78 -2.33 1.27 -18.78
CA LEU A 78 -2.98 1.43 -20.08
C LEU A 78 -1.98 1.70 -21.20
N GLU A 79 -0.85 2.35 -20.91
CA GLU A 79 0.18 2.65 -21.91
C GLU A 79 0.84 1.35 -22.41
N ASN A 80 1.26 0.49 -21.48
CA ASN A 80 1.80 -0.82 -21.83
C ASN A 80 0.72 -1.72 -22.45
N GLY A 81 -0.51 -1.67 -21.92
CA GLY A 81 -1.65 -2.40 -22.46
C GLY A 81 -1.95 -2.03 -23.92
N GLU A 82 -1.91 -0.74 -24.26
CA GLU A 82 -2.09 -0.25 -25.61
C GLU A 82 -0.96 -0.72 -26.54
N ALA A 83 0.29 -0.64 -26.10
CA ALA A 83 1.43 -1.11 -26.90
C ALA A 83 1.33 -2.61 -27.21
N ILE A 84 0.96 -3.42 -26.21
CA ILE A 84 0.73 -4.86 -26.38
C ILE A 84 -0.45 -5.11 -27.33
N PHE A 85 -1.57 -4.41 -27.14
CA PHE A 85 -2.75 -4.55 -27.99
C PHE A 85 -2.45 -4.20 -29.45
N ASN A 86 -1.73 -3.10 -29.67
CA ASN A 86 -1.30 -2.65 -30.99
C ASN A 86 -0.32 -3.62 -31.65
N GLY A 87 0.53 -4.30 -30.88
CA GLY A 87 1.49 -5.27 -31.40
C GLY A 87 0.91 -6.65 -31.71
N ASN A 88 -0.19 -7.04 -31.06
CA ASN A 88 -0.65 -8.45 -31.08
C ASN A 88 -2.11 -8.61 -31.53
N CYS A 89 -2.97 -7.63 -31.27
CA CYS A 89 -4.43 -7.81 -31.36
C CYS A 89 -5.05 -7.01 -32.51
N THR A 90 -4.51 -5.84 -32.84
CA THR A 90 -5.06 -4.91 -33.85
C THR A 90 -5.10 -5.48 -35.26
N ALA A 91 -4.22 -6.43 -35.61
CA ALA A 91 -4.24 -7.11 -36.90
C ALA A 91 -5.63 -7.71 -37.23
N CYS A 92 -6.30 -8.24 -36.21
CA CYS A 92 -7.67 -8.74 -36.34
C CYS A 92 -8.71 -7.78 -35.75
N HIS A 93 -8.34 -7.03 -34.71
CA HIS A 93 -9.26 -6.25 -33.89
C HIS A 93 -9.08 -4.72 -33.96
N ALA A 94 -8.67 -4.20 -35.12
CA ALA A 94 -8.57 -2.76 -35.35
C ALA A 94 -9.89 -2.04 -34.99
N GLY A 95 -9.79 -0.96 -34.20
CA GLY A 95 -10.95 -0.18 -33.74
C GLY A 95 -11.96 -0.99 -32.90
N GLY A 96 -11.54 -2.11 -32.32
CA GLY A 96 -12.41 -3.03 -31.57
C GLY A 96 -13.34 -3.87 -32.45
N ASN A 97 -13.17 -3.84 -33.78
CA ASN A 97 -13.93 -4.71 -34.68
C ASN A 97 -13.30 -6.10 -34.76
N ASN A 98 -13.71 -6.96 -35.70
CA ASN A 98 -13.04 -8.23 -35.98
C ASN A 98 -13.07 -8.46 -37.49
N SER A 99 -11.89 -8.60 -38.12
CA SER A 99 -11.76 -8.79 -39.56
C SER A 99 -12.04 -10.22 -40.03
N ILE A 100 -12.07 -11.19 -39.11
CA ILE A 100 -12.28 -12.61 -39.40
C ILE A 100 -13.74 -13.00 -39.16
N VAL A 101 -14.32 -12.61 -38.01
CA VAL A 101 -15.70 -12.93 -37.63
C VAL A 101 -16.39 -11.66 -37.14
N ALA A 102 -17.22 -11.05 -38.00
CA ALA A 102 -17.82 -9.73 -37.77
C ALA A 102 -18.64 -9.62 -36.49
N GLU A 103 -19.25 -10.71 -36.03
CA GLU A 103 -20.05 -10.79 -34.81
C GLU A 103 -19.19 -10.77 -33.54
N LYS A 104 -17.95 -11.29 -33.61
CA LYS A 104 -17.02 -11.45 -32.46
C LYS A 104 -16.10 -10.26 -32.29
N LYS A 105 -16.69 -9.09 -32.09
CA LYS A 105 -16.01 -7.79 -31.89
C LYS A 105 -15.72 -7.53 -30.42
N LEU A 106 -14.69 -6.74 -30.13
CA LEU A 106 -14.30 -6.31 -28.77
C LEU A 106 -15.10 -5.08 -28.31
N LYS A 107 -16.37 -4.98 -28.72
CA LYS A 107 -17.29 -3.94 -28.27
C LYS A 107 -18.01 -4.43 -27.02
N LYS A 108 -18.35 -3.51 -26.12
CA LYS A 108 -18.96 -3.82 -24.82
C LYS A 108 -20.19 -4.73 -24.96
N GLU A 109 -21.07 -4.43 -25.91
CA GLU A 109 -22.31 -5.16 -26.12
C GLU A 109 -22.05 -6.63 -26.48
N ALA A 110 -21.09 -6.88 -27.37
CA ALA A 110 -20.68 -8.23 -27.77
C ALA A 110 -19.95 -8.95 -26.62
N LEU A 111 -19.05 -8.26 -25.91
CA LEU A 111 -18.37 -8.83 -24.75
C LEU A 111 -19.34 -9.24 -23.65
N VAL A 112 -20.38 -8.44 -23.39
CA VAL A 112 -21.42 -8.79 -22.41
C VAL A 112 -22.24 -9.98 -22.93
N GLN A 113 -22.68 -9.96 -24.20
CA GLN A 113 -23.46 -11.04 -24.80
C GLN A 113 -22.75 -12.40 -24.71
N TYR A 114 -21.43 -12.44 -24.90
CA TYR A 114 -20.63 -13.66 -24.88
C TYR A 114 -19.96 -13.94 -23.52
N GLY A 115 -20.29 -13.20 -22.47
CA GLY A 115 -19.73 -13.40 -21.13
C GLY A 115 -18.21 -13.15 -21.05
N LYS A 116 -17.69 -12.23 -21.88
CA LYS A 116 -16.29 -11.80 -21.95
C LYS A 116 -16.05 -10.39 -21.43
N TYR A 117 -17.07 -9.72 -20.87
CA TYR A 117 -16.90 -8.40 -20.24
C TYR A 117 -16.36 -8.53 -18.81
N ASP A 118 -15.25 -9.26 -18.69
CA ASP A 118 -14.50 -9.49 -17.47
C ASP A 118 -13.02 -9.68 -17.81
N VAL A 119 -12.12 -9.16 -16.97
CA VAL A 119 -10.67 -9.17 -17.23
C VAL A 119 -10.13 -10.60 -17.25
N GLN A 120 -10.58 -11.49 -16.36
CA GLN A 120 -10.13 -12.88 -16.35
C GLN A 120 -10.63 -13.63 -17.59
N ALA A 121 -11.86 -13.35 -18.02
CA ALA A 121 -12.42 -13.94 -19.23
C ALA A 121 -11.64 -13.52 -20.50
N ILE A 122 -11.13 -12.29 -20.56
CA ILE A 122 -10.27 -11.79 -21.65
C ILE A 122 -8.90 -12.46 -21.62
N ILE A 123 -8.22 -12.49 -20.46
CA ILE A 123 -6.91 -13.15 -20.30
C ILE A 123 -6.97 -14.63 -20.69
N THR A 124 -8.05 -15.31 -20.28
CA THR A 124 -8.23 -16.73 -20.58
C THR A 124 -8.38 -16.99 -22.08
N GLN A 125 -8.93 -16.05 -22.85
CA GLN A 125 -9.06 -16.21 -24.29
C GLN A 125 -7.70 -16.28 -25.00
N ASP A 126 -6.72 -15.49 -24.56
CA ASP A 126 -5.36 -15.52 -25.10
C ASP A 126 -4.59 -16.77 -24.63
N VAL A 127 -4.66 -17.09 -23.33
CA VAL A 127 -3.91 -18.20 -22.73
C VAL A 127 -4.47 -19.57 -23.15
N ALA A 128 -5.79 -19.76 -23.15
CA ALA A 128 -6.39 -21.01 -23.57
C ALA A 128 -6.11 -21.29 -25.06
N SER A 129 -6.14 -20.26 -25.92
CA SER A 129 -5.75 -20.40 -27.33
C SER A 129 -4.28 -20.83 -27.47
N TYR A 130 -3.36 -20.26 -26.69
CA TYR A 130 -1.94 -20.63 -26.71
C TYR A 130 -1.69 -22.05 -26.18
N VAL A 131 -2.35 -22.44 -25.08
CA VAL A 131 -2.21 -23.79 -24.51
C VAL A 131 -2.81 -24.84 -25.44
N TYR A 132 -3.97 -24.59 -26.04
CA TYR A 132 -4.60 -25.50 -26.99
C TYR A 132 -3.72 -25.66 -28.25
N ASN A 133 -3.29 -24.56 -28.88
CA ASN A 133 -2.40 -24.60 -30.05
C ASN A 133 -1.02 -25.24 -29.78
N LYS A 134 -0.58 -25.30 -28.52
CA LYS A 134 0.67 -25.96 -28.13
C LYS A 134 0.48 -27.44 -27.81
N ALA A 135 -0.69 -27.83 -27.30
CA ALA A 135 -1.05 -29.22 -27.05
C ALA A 135 -1.29 -30.01 -28.34
N ASP A 136 -1.81 -29.35 -29.38
CA ASP A 136 -2.15 -29.99 -30.67
C ASP A 136 -0.92 -30.16 -31.61
N LYS A 137 0.27 -29.70 -31.20
CA LYS A 137 1.52 -29.79 -31.97
C LYS A 137 2.50 -30.86 -31.46
N TRP A 138 2.03 -31.77 -30.61
CA TRP A 138 2.73 -32.99 -30.17
C TRP A 138 1.78 -34.19 -30.30
#